data_AF-A0A5S9M6S9-F1
#
_entry.id   AF-A0A5S9M6S9-F1
#
_cell.length_a   1.000
_cell.length_b   1.000
_cell.length_c   1.000
_cell.angle_alpha   90.00
_cell.angle_beta   90.00
_cell.angle_gamma   90.00
#
_symmetry.space_group_name_H-M   'P 1'
#
loop_
_entity.id
_entity.type
_entity.pdbx_description
1 polymer ?
#
loop_
_entity_poly.entity_id
_entity_poly.type
_entity_poly.pdbx_seq_one_letter_code
_entity_poly.pdbx_strand_id
1 'polypeptide(L)' 'MFSFTVHVELASGDGGLIDVTALFTLLDGKIIRCDELTRAHEKHEMLETLGHIC' A
#
# COMPACT_ATOMS: atom_id res chain seq x y z
N MET A 1 -13.32 -4.31 0.05
CA MET A 1 -12.11 -3.84 -0.65
C MET A 1 -12.01 -2.35 -0.40
N PHE A 2 -10.89 -1.90 0.12
CA PHE A 2 -10.62 -0.49 0.36
C PHE A 2 -9.42 -0.07 -0.48
N SER A 3 -9.48 1.11 -1.08
CA SER A 3 -8.40 1.66 -1.89
C SER A 3 -8.08 3.07 -1.42
N PHE A 4 -6.79 3.35 -1.26
CA PHE A 4 -6.28 4.60 -0.74
C PHE A 4 -5.11 5.06 -1.61
N THR A 5 -5.06 6.35 -1.90
CA THR A 5 -3.84 6.99 -2.43
C THR A 5 -3.16 7.67 -1.25
N VAL A 6 -1.90 7.35 -1.01
CA VAL A 6 -1.12 7.88 0.11
C VAL A 6 0.15 8.53 -0.38
N HIS A 7 0.53 9.63 0.26
CA HIS A 7 1.83 10.26 0.07
C HIS A 7 2.84 9.58 1.00
N VAL A 8 3.94 9.10 0.44
CA VAL A 8 5.04 8.47 1.18
C VAL A 8 6.30 9.30 1.07
N GLU A 9 7.08 9.28 2.15
CA GLU A 9 8.40 9.87 2.22
C GLU A 9 9.38 8.78 2.64
N LEU A 10 10.42 8.57 1.83
CA LEU A 10 11.49 7.63 2.09
C LEU A 10 12.52 8.29 3.01
N ALA A 11 13.27 7.47 3.76
CA ALA A 11 14.35 7.96 4.59
C ALA A 11 15.48 8.66 3.79
N SER A 12 15.55 8.44 2.46
CA SER A 12 16.45 9.17 1.56
C SER A 12 16.04 10.63 1.34
N GLY A 13 14.81 11.01 1.72
CA GLY A 13 14.20 12.31 1.43
C GLY A 13 13.42 12.36 0.12
N ASP A 14 13.41 11.27 -0.65
CA ASP A 14 12.55 11.13 -1.83
C ASP A 14 11.11 10.81 -1.39
N GLY A 15 10.12 11.25 -2.17
CA GLY A 15 8.73 10.99 -1.84
C GLY A 15 7.84 10.92 -3.08
N GLY A 16 6.62 10.46 -2.90
CA GLY A 16 5.65 10.40 -3.98
C GLY A 16 4.34 9.75 -3.59
N LEU A 17 3.50 9.52 -4.59
CA LEU A 17 2.19 8.91 -4.42
C LEU A 17 2.24 7.41 -4.72
N ILE A 18 1.62 6.63 -3.84
CA ILE A 18 1.36 5.21 -4.07
C ILE A 18 -0.14 4.93 -3.87
N ASP A 19 -0.65 3.99 -4.65
CA ASP A 19 -1.98 3.42 -4.49
C ASP A 19 -1.87 2.13 -3.69
N VAL A 20 -2.61 2.05 -2.59
CA VAL A 20 -2.71 0.88 -1.72
C VAL A 20 -4.13 0.33 -1.80
N THR A 21 -4.26 -0.93 -2.16
CA THR A 21 -5.53 -1.66 -2.11
C THR A 21 -5.43 -2.78 -1.09
N ALA A 22 -6.35 -2.79 -0.12
CA ALA A 22 -6.42 -3.79 0.93
C ALA A 22 -7.72 -4.60 0.84
N LEU A 23 -7.58 -5.91 0.95
CA LEU A 23 -8.67 -6.87 1.06
C LEU A 23 -8.65 -7.51 2.44
N PHE A 24 -9.72 -7.26 3.22
CA PHE A 24 -9.89 -7.86 4.53
C PHE A 24 -10.82 -9.06 4.45
N THR A 25 -10.40 -10.20 4.99
CA THR A 25 -11.29 -11.32 5.30
C THR A 25 -11.76 -11.19 6.74
N LEU A 26 -13.07 -11.22 6.94
CA LEU A 26 -13.70 -11.11 8.26
C LEU A 26 -14.25 -12.46 8.71
N LEU A 27 -14.11 -12.77 10.00
CA LEU A 27 -14.83 -13.83 10.70
C LEU A 27 -15.44 -13.24 11.97
N ASP A 28 -16.75 -13.36 12.13
CA ASP A 28 -17.50 -12.80 13.26
C ASP A 28 -17.24 -11.30 13.50
N GLY A 29 -17.14 -10.53 12.41
CA GLY A 29 -16.84 -9.10 12.43
C GLY A 29 -15.40 -8.73 12.76
N LYS A 30 -14.50 -9.72 12.96
CA LYS A 30 -13.07 -9.52 13.21
C LYS A 30 -12.27 -9.77 11.94
N ILE A 31 -11.23 -8.96 11.70
CA ILE A 31 -10.29 -9.18 10.60
C ILE A 31 -9.40 -10.38 10.94
N ILE A 32 -9.42 -11.41 10.09
CA ILE A 32 -8.57 -12.61 10.20
C ILE A 32 -7.47 -12.67 9.14
N ARG A 33 -7.59 -11.90 8.06
CA ARG A 33 -6.61 -11.80 6.98
C ARG A 33 -6.67 -10.42 6.34
N CYS A 34 -5.50 -9.87 6.03
CA CYS A 34 -5.33 -8.70 5.19
C CYS A 34 -4.45 -9.10 4.01
N ASP A 35 -4.94 -8.92 2.78
CA ASP A 35 -4.11 -9.00 1.58
C ASP A 35 -3.97 -7.60 1.01
N GLU A 36 -2.73 -7.15 0.83
CA GLU A 36 -2.43 -5.81 0.36
C GLU A 36 -1.69 -5.83 -0.96
N LEU A 37 -2.11 -4.92 -1.84
CA LEU A 37 -1.44 -4.62 -3.09
C LEU A 37 -1.06 -3.15 -3.10
N THR A 38 0.24 -2.90 -3.09
CA THR A 38 0.81 -1.56 -3.23
C THR A 38 1.30 -1.37 -4.66
N ARG A 39 1.04 -0.19 -5.23
CA ARG A 39 1.51 0.19 -6.56
C ARG A 39 1.94 1.65 -6.56
N ALA A 40 3.08 1.95 -7.16
CA ALA A 40 3.48 3.33 -7.40
C ALA A 40 2.51 4.00 -8.38
N HIS A 41 2.07 5.22 -8.06
CA HIS A 41 1.18 5.99 -8.92
C HIS A 41 1.92 6.50 -10.17
N GLU A 42 3.23 6.75 -10.03
CA GLU A 42 4.13 7.16 -11.11
C GLU A 42 5.23 6.12 -11.31
N LYS A 43 5.83 6.06 -12.51
CA LYS A 43 7.03 5.25 -12.78
C LYS A 43 8.23 5.84 -12.07
N HIS A 44 8.34 5.56 -10.78
CA HIS A 44 9.48 5.93 -9.96
C HIS A 44 10.11 4.64 -9.43
N GLU A 45 11.29 4.29 -9.94
CA GLU A 45 11.93 2.98 -9.71
C GLU A 45 12.02 2.60 -8.23
N MET A 46 12.27 3.58 -7.35
CA MET A 46 12.29 3.33 -5.90
C MET A 46 10.90 3.07 -5.29
N LEU A 47 9.84 3.73 -5.77
CA LEU A 47 8.50 3.52 -5.24
C LEU A 47 7.90 2.18 -5.71
N GLU A 48 8.34 1.67 -6.86
CA GLU A 48 7.98 0.32 -7.32
C GLU A 48 8.55 -0.79 -6.41
N THR A 49 9.60 -0.48 -5.63
CA THR A 49 10.18 -1.42 -4.64
C THR A 49 9.50 -1.37 -3.27
N LEU A 50 8.54 -0.46 -3.05
CA LEU A 50 7.69 -0.44 -1.85
C LEU A 50 6.72 -1.63 -1.89
N GLY A 51 7.26 -2.83 -1.62
CA GLY A 51 6.50 -4.06 -1.47
C GLY A 51 5.86 -4.16 -0.08
N HIS A 52 4.66 -4.75 -0.06
CA HIS A 52 3.84 -5.21 1.08
C HIS A 52 4.03 -4.46 2.41
N ILE A 53 3.03 -3.67 2.81
CA ILE A 53 3.03 -2.96 4.10
C ILE A 53 2.68 -3.94 5.26
N CYS A 54 2.22 -5.16 4.97
CA CYS A 54 1.80 -6.17 5.95
C CYS A 54 2.43 -7.56 5.75
#